data_AF-A0A9Q5I099-F1
#
_entry.id   AF-A0A9Q5I099-F1
#
_cell.length_a   1.000
_cell.length_b   1.000
_cell.length_c   1.000
_cell.angle_alpha   90.00
_cell.angle_beta   90.00
_cell.angle_gamma   90.00
#
_symmetry.space_group_name_H-M   'P 1'
#
loop_
_entity.id
_entity.type
_entity.pdbx_description
1 polymer ?
#
loop_
_entity_poly.entity_id
_entity_poly.type
_entity_poly.pdbx_seq_one_letter_code
_entity_poly.pdbx_strand_id
1 'polypeptide(L)'
;MFPTLPALSKHLLSKPFKRAQTGLFHGSLIQFGNNVPFSKHKTRRTWLPNIQHKGLFSDLLGRELRLKVTTRSLRTIRKYGGLDQYILNTRHELLGPEGMRIRIMLREKQEQLARQAAQEARSAKPHPAPSPTRLEADNETKGGQVQVSGAGAGASLGAGTEKMAALENKRLGSVEDSNIEVRTGGAEVKAEQTQATL
;
A
#
# COMPACT_ATOMS: atom_id res chain seq x y z
N MET A 1 31.89 4.20 42.61
CA MET A 1 32.57 4.73 41.41
C MET A 1 31.60 4.60 40.25
N PHE A 2 30.98 5.68 39.79
CA PHE A 2 30.00 5.62 38.70
C PHE A 2 30.73 5.44 37.37
N PRO A 3 30.36 4.46 36.52
CA PRO A 3 30.98 4.29 35.21
C PRO A 3 30.63 5.52 34.36
N THR A 4 31.63 6.30 33.98
CA THR A 4 31.48 7.40 33.02
C THR A 4 31.01 6.79 31.71
N LEU A 5 29.74 7.01 31.37
CA LEU A 5 29.20 6.60 30.08
C LEU A 5 30.13 7.14 28.99
N PRO A 6 30.72 6.28 28.13
CA PRO A 6 31.46 6.77 26.97
C PRO A 6 30.45 7.61 26.20
N ALA A 7 30.81 8.87 25.95
CA ALA A 7 29.98 9.87 25.29
C ALA A 7 29.19 9.20 24.17
N LEU A 8 27.89 8.99 24.43
CA LEU A 8 26.94 8.36 23.53
C LEU A 8 27.16 8.99 22.17
N SER A 9 27.72 8.19 21.26
CA SER A 9 28.32 8.63 20.01
C SER A 9 27.44 9.73 19.45
N LYS A 10 27.91 10.98 19.56
CA LYS A 10 27.37 12.09 18.78
C LYS A 10 27.50 11.58 17.37
N HIS A 11 26.42 11.06 16.80
CA HIS A 11 26.44 10.51 15.47
C HIS A 11 27.08 11.61 14.63
N LEU A 12 28.30 11.37 14.15
CA LEU A 12 29.05 12.29 13.29
C LEU A 12 28.39 12.32 11.90
N LEU A 13 27.06 12.23 11.87
CA LEU A 13 26.22 12.54 10.75
C LEU A 13 26.09 14.05 10.79
N SER A 14 26.70 14.73 9.80
CA SER A 14 26.43 16.14 9.56
C SER A 14 24.92 16.36 9.67
N LYS A 15 24.47 17.21 10.60
CA LYS A 15 23.05 17.51 10.75
C LYS A 15 22.50 17.82 9.35
N PRO A 16 21.46 17.11 8.88
CA PRO A 16 20.87 17.45 7.59
C PRO A 16 20.43 18.92 7.66
N PHE A 17 20.64 19.65 6.57
CA PHE A 17 20.29 21.07 6.49
C PHE A 17 18.82 21.28 6.90
N LYS A 18 18.51 22.37 7.60
CA LYS A 18 17.22 22.57 8.29
C LYS A 18 15.99 22.31 7.42
N ARG A 19 16.07 22.62 6.12
CA ARG A 19 14.99 22.38 5.16
C ARG A 19 14.76 20.90 4.84
N ALA A 20 15.78 20.03 4.90
CA ALA A 20 15.61 18.59 4.72
C ALA A 20 14.91 17.92 5.90
N GLN A 21 14.91 18.55 7.08
CA GLN A 21 14.26 17.99 8.26
C GLN A 21 12.75 17.98 8.12
N THR A 22 12.17 18.97 7.40
CA THR A 22 10.73 19.21 7.26
C THR A 22 10.09 18.56 6.02
N GLY A 23 10.76 17.64 5.35
CA GLY A 23 10.24 17.01 4.13
C GLY A 23 10.94 15.72 3.73
N LEU A 24 10.64 15.22 2.54
CA LEU A 24 11.13 13.94 2.02
C LEU A 24 12.23 14.17 0.97
N PHE A 25 13.48 13.94 1.38
CA PHE A 25 14.65 14.24 0.55
C PHE A 25 15.38 13.01 0.01
N HIS A 26 15.07 11.82 0.53
CA HIS A 26 15.68 10.55 0.13
C HIS A 26 17.22 10.63 0.14
N GLY A 27 17.79 11.15 1.22
CA GLY A 27 19.23 11.37 1.37
C GLY A 27 19.85 12.46 0.49
N SER A 28 19.06 13.24 -0.24
CA SER A 28 19.59 14.34 -1.06
C SER A 28 20.00 15.52 -0.17
N LEU A 29 21.29 15.79 -0.11
CA LEU A 29 21.88 16.87 0.67
C LEU A 29 22.40 18.02 -0.21
N ILE A 30 22.66 19.16 0.41
CA ILE A 30 23.37 20.27 -0.23
C ILE A 30 24.80 19.82 -0.51
N GLN A 31 25.29 20.03 -1.73
CA GLN A 31 26.69 19.80 -2.07
C GLN A 31 27.43 21.13 -2.13
N PHE A 32 28.66 21.12 -1.65
CA PHE A 32 29.55 22.28 -1.67
C PHE A 32 30.77 21.99 -2.54
N GLY A 33 31.29 23.01 -3.22
CA GLY A 33 32.47 22.86 -4.06
C GLY A 33 32.88 24.17 -4.69
N ASN A 34 33.66 24.09 -5.77
CA ASN A 34 34.27 25.24 -6.40
C ASN A 34 33.93 25.29 -7.89
N ASN A 35 33.82 26.49 -8.45
CA ASN A 35 34.02 26.71 -9.88
C ASN A 35 35.52 26.81 -10.15
N VAL A 36 36.01 26.10 -11.16
CA VAL A 36 37.44 26.03 -11.50
C VAL A 36 37.63 26.61 -12.90
N PRO A 37 38.04 27.88 -13.01
CA PRO A 37 38.38 28.48 -14.30
C PRO A 37 39.79 28.08 -14.75
N PHE A 38 40.12 28.38 -16.01
CA PHE A 38 41.46 28.15 -16.58
C PHE A 38 42.58 28.84 -15.79
N SER A 39 42.32 30.03 -15.24
CA SER A 39 43.24 30.77 -14.38
C SER A 39 43.48 30.13 -13.01
N LYS A 40 42.79 29.02 -12.68
CA LYS A 40 42.86 28.30 -11.39
C LYS A 40 42.47 29.12 -10.15
N HIS A 41 41.96 30.34 -10.32
CA HIS A 41 41.36 31.12 -9.24
C HIS A 41 39.95 30.59 -8.93
N LYS A 42 39.87 29.71 -7.94
CA LYS A 42 38.65 28.98 -7.57
C LYS A 42 37.65 29.89 -6.85
N THR A 43 36.38 29.83 -7.24
CA THR A 43 35.25 30.49 -6.55
C THR A 43 34.34 29.46 -5.91
N ARG A 44 33.82 29.72 -4.70
CA ARG A 44 32.91 28.80 -3.99
C ARG A 44 31.55 28.76 -4.67
N ARG A 45 30.96 27.57 -4.77
CA ARG A 45 29.57 27.36 -5.23
C ARG A 45 28.86 26.28 -4.43
N THR A 46 27.54 26.34 -4.46
CA THR A 46 26.64 25.45 -3.72
C THR A 46 25.61 24.86 -4.68
N TRP A 47 25.38 23.54 -4.62
CA TRP A 47 24.33 22.87 -5.38
C TRP A 47 23.19 22.47 -4.45
N LEU A 48 22.01 22.99 -4.74
CA LEU A 48 20.79 22.68 -4.01
C LEU A 48 20.04 21.54 -4.73
N PRO A 49 19.39 20.62 -3.98
CA PRO A 49 18.48 19.66 -4.58
C PRO A 49 17.25 20.37 -5.17
N ASN A 50 16.67 19.81 -6.22
CA ASN A 50 15.40 20.28 -6.78
C ASN A 50 14.24 19.86 -5.87
N ILE A 51 13.64 20.84 -5.17
CA ILE A 51 12.59 20.65 -4.16
C ILE A 51 11.27 21.16 -4.73
N GLN A 52 10.23 20.36 -4.58
CA GLN A 52 8.86 20.64 -5.03
C GLN A 52 7.90 20.55 -3.85
N HIS A 53 6.90 21.42 -3.82
CA HIS A 53 5.80 21.36 -2.85
C HIS A 53 4.65 20.59 -3.48
N LYS A 54 4.34 19.40 -2.95
CA LYS A 54 3.30 18.53 -3.51
C LYS A 54 2.46 17.92 -2.39
N GLY A 55 1.17 17.81 -2.64
CA GLY A 55 0.27 16.97 -1.86
C GLY A 55 0.38 15.54 -2.34
N LEU A 56 0.61 14.62 -1.41
CA LEU A 56 0.69 13.19 -1.67
C LEU A 56 -0.39 12.51 -0.83
N PHE A 57 -1.24 11.73 -1.50
CA PHE A 57 -2.29 10.97 -0.81
C PHE A 57 -1.69 9.76 -0.09
N SER A 58 -2.18 9.49 1.12
CA SER A 58 -1.83 8.32 1.93
C SER A 58 -3.09 7.47 2.11
N ASP A 59 -3.03 6.22 1.63
CA ASP A 59 -4.17 5.30 1.64
C ASP A 59 -4.51 4.85 3.06
N LEU A 60 -3.49 4.59 3.89
CA LEU A 60 -3.70 4.15 5.27
C LEU A 60 -4.24 5.26 6.17
N LEU A 61 -3.81 6.51 5.95
CA LEU A 61 -4.28 7.65 6.73
C LEU A 61 -5.58 8.27 6.17
N GLY A 62 -5.94 7.99 4.92
CA GLY A 62 -7.12 8.55 4.26
C GLY A 62 -7.06 10.07 4.07
N ARG A 63 -5.86 10.67 4.02
CA ARG A 63 -5.68 12.13 3.87
C ARG A 63 -4.50 12.50 2.99
N GLU A 64 -4.57 13.69 2.41
CA GLU A 64 -3.48 14.27 1.64
C GLU A 64 -2.42 14.93 2.55
N LEU A 65 -1.15 14.55 2.38
CA LEU A 65 -0.01 15.14 3.08
C LEU A 65 0.71 16.14 2.16
N ARG A 66 0.64 17.43 2.52
CA ARG A 66 1.36 18.50 1.80
C ARG A 66 2.80 18.60 2.31
N LEU A 67 3.74 18.11 1.52
CA LEU A 67 5.14 18.00 1.91
C LEU A 67 6.08 18.69 0.91
N LYS A 68 7.27 19.06 1.40
CA LYS A 68 8.42 19.38 0.54
C LYS A 68 9.07 18.07 0.12
N VAL A 69 9.16 17.84 -1.18
CA VAL A 69 9.63 16.56 -1.74
C VAL A 69 10.66 16.85 -2.83
N THR A 70 11.77 16.13 -2.83
CA THR A 70 12.73 16.22 -3.95
C THR A 70 12.25 15.42 -5.15
N THR A 71 12.69 15.79 -6.35
CA THR A 71 12.36 15.02 -7.57
C THR A 71 12.85 13.57 -7.50
N ARG A 72 13.98 13.32 -6.83
CA ARG A 72 14.48 11.97 -6.53
C ARG A 72 13.47 11.18 -5.69
N SER A 73 12.99 11.75 -4.58
CA SER A 73 11.97 11.12 -3.74
C SER A 73 10.69 10.83 -4.52
N LEU A 74 10.21 11.76 -5.36
CA LEU A 74 9.02 11.56 -6.19
C LEU A 74 9.16 10.37 -7.16
N ARG A 75 10.33 10.22 -7.80
CA ARG A 75 10.61 9.07 -8.67
C ARG A 75 10.60 7.77 -7.89
N THR A 76 11.18 7.77 -6.69
CA THR A 76 11.20 6.60 -5.81
C THR A 76 9.80 6.24 -5.28
N ILE A 77 8.97 7.22 -4.91
CA ILE A 77 7.58 7.01 -4.50
C ILE A 77 6.79 6.32 -5.60
N ARG A 78 6.92 6.80 -6.85
CA ARG A 78 6.29 6.16 -8.02
C ARG A 78 6.81 4.74 -8.26
N LYS A 79 8.11 4.50 -8.05
CA LYS A 79 8.71 3.16 -8.17
C LYS A 79 8.14 2.18 -7.14
N TYR A 80 7.87 2.64 -5.92
CA TYR A 80 7.28 1.77 -4.90
C TYR A 80 5.79 1.53 -5.10
N GLY A 81 5.07 2.44 -5.78
CA GLY A 81 3.64 2.32 -6.02
C GLY A 81 2.77 3.17 -5.09
N GLY A 82 3.37 3.97 -4.21
CA GLY A 82 2.63 4.84 -3.30
C GLY A 82 3.51 5.49 -2.22
N LEU A 83 2.94 6.46 -1.50
CA LEU A 83 3.64 7.14 -0.40
C LEU A 83 3.90 6.18 0.77
N ASP A 84 2.89 5.41 1.15
CA ASP A 84 2.95 4.56 2.35
C ASP A 84 3.96 3.43 2.18
N GLN A 85 3.95 2.76 1.03
CA GLN A 85 4.92 1.73 0.69
C GLN A 85 6.35 2.29 0.63
N TYR A 86 6.55 3.49 0.07
CA TYR A 86 7.84 4.17 0.12
C TYR A 86 8.32 4.39 1.56
N ILE A 87 7.43 4.89 2.42
CA ILE A 87 7.77 5.20 3.82
C ILE A 87 8.04 3.94 4.61
N LEU A 88 7.38 2.82 4.36
CA LEU A 88 7.61 1.57 5.09
C LEU A 88 8.91 0.89 4.64
N ASN A 89 9.20 0.86 3.33
CA ASN A 89 10.31 0.10 2.77
C ASN A 89 11.66 0.83 2.77
N THR A 90 11.67 2.17 2.82
CA THR A 90 12.91 2.96 2.75
C THR A 90 13.76 2.83 4.02
N ARG A 91 15.06 3.11 3.98
CA ARG A 91 15.90 3.16 5.20
C ARG A 91 15.65 4.43 6.01
N HIS A 92 15.80 4.38 7.34
CA HIS A 92 15.54 5.54 8.21
C HIS A 92 16.47 6.74 7.91
N GLU A 93 17.71 6.47 7.52
CA GLU A 93 18.71 7.51 7.18
C GLU A 93 18.29 8.38 6.00
N LEU A 94 17.64 7.79 4.99
CA LEU A 94 17.20 8.49 3.79
C LEU A 94 15.92 9.29 4.00
N LEU A 95 15.11 8.85 4.96
CA LEU A 95 13.75 9.32 5.18
C LEU A 95 13.71 10.64 5.97
N GLY A 96 14.66 10.83 6.89
CA GLY A 96 14.76 12.02 7.73
C GLY A 96 13.69 12.08 8.84
N PRO A 97 13.68 13.16 9.65
CA PRO A 97 12.79 13.30 10.79
C PRO A 97 11.30 13.30 10.44
N GLU A 98 10.86 14.12 9.48
CA GLU A 98 9.44 14.16 9.08
C GLU A 98 8.97 12.83 8.49
N GLY A 99 9.78 12.18 7.65
CA GLY A 99 9.38 10.90 7.12
C GLY A 99 9.33 9.81 8.20
N MET A 100 10.21 9.86 9.21
CA MET A 100 10.12 8.97 10.39
C MET A 100 8.87 9.26 11.22
N ARG A 101 8.48 10.53 11.39
CA ARG A 101 7.21 10.91 12.01
C ARG A 101 6.03 10.27 11.28
N ILE A 102 6.01 10.36 9.95
CA ILE A 102 4.94 9.74 9.15
C ILE A 102 4.96 8.21 9.28
N ARG A 103 6.15 7.59 9.30
CA ARG A 103 6.28 6.15 9.49
C ARG A 103 5.66 5.67 10.81
N ILE A 104 5.86 6.43 11.90
CA ILE A 104 5.27 6.12 13.19
C ILE A 104 3.74 6.17 13.08
N MET A 105 3.19 7.26 12.51
CA MET A 105 1.75 7.38 12.29
C MET A 105 1.16 6.23 11.45
N LEU A 106 1.88 5.78 10.42
CA LEU A 106 1.44 4.65 9.59
C LEU A 106 1.41 3.33 10.38
N ARG A 107 2.43 3.06 11.20
CA ARG A 107 2.49 1.85 12.02
C ARG A 107 1.38 1.84 13.08
N GLU A 108 1.18 2.96 13.76
CA GLU A 108 0.09 3.12 14.72
C GLU A 108 -1.27 2.86 14.05
N LYS A 109 -1.46 3.39 12.83
CA LYS A 109 -2.68 3.16 12.07
C LYS A 109 -2.86 1.70 11.66
N GLN A 110 -1.80 1.02 11.23
CA GLN A 110 -1.81 -0.41 10.92
C GLN A 110 -2.21 -1.24 12.15
N GLU A 111 -1.65 -0.93 13.32
CA GLU A 111 -2.01 -1.59 14.57
C GLU A 111 -3.47 -1.36 14.97
N GLN A 112 -3.98 -0.13 14.81
CA GLN A 112 -5.38 0.19 15.08
C GLN A 112 -6.32 -0.62 14.20
N LEU A 113 -6.05 -0.68 12.89
CA LEU A 113 -6.84 -1.46 11.94
C LEU A 113 -6.80 -2.96 12.27
N ALA A 114 -5.63 -3.49 12.66
CA ALA A 114 -5.49 -4.87 13.09
C ALA A 114 -6.27 -5.17 14.38
N ARG A 115 -6.26 -4.26 15.36
CA ARG A 115 -7.04 -4.38 16.61
C ARG A 115 -8.54 -4.36 16.34
N GLN A 116 -9.00 -3.48 15.44
CA GLN A 116 -10.41 -3.40 15.03
C GLN A 116 -10.85 -4.69 14.34
N ALA A 117 -10.09 -5.18 13.36
CA ALA A 117 -10.37 -6.45 12.70
C ALA A 117 -10.41 -7.65 13.69
N ALA A 118 -9.53 -7.66 14.70
CA ALA A 118 -9.54 -8.68 15.74
C ALA A 118 -10.75 -8.57 16.69
N GLN A 119 -11.20 -7.36 17.01
CA GLN A 119 -12.42 -7.14 17.80
C GLN A 119 -13.66 -7.57 17.03
N GLU A 120 -13.73 -7.24 15.73
CA GLU A 120 -14.79 -7.67 14.82
C GLU A 120 -14.83 -9.19 14.67
N ALA A 121 -13.68 -9.86 14.54
CA ALA A 121 -13.62 -11.32 14.50
C ALA A 121 -14.06 -11.97 15.82
N ARG A 122 -13.82 -11.32 16.97
CA ARG A 122 -14.28 -11.79 18.29
C ARG A 122 -15.78 -11.56 18.50
N SER A 123 -16.31 -10.44 18.02
CA SER A 123 -17.74 -10.09 18.14
C SER A 123 -18.60 -10.83 17.11
N ALA A 124 -18.03 -11.16 15.94
CA ALA A 124 -18.56 -12.13 15.00
C ALA A 124 -18.45 -13.54 15.58
N LYS A 125 -19.28 -13.83 16.59
CA LYS A 125 -19.54 -15.19 17.06
C LYS A 125 -19.81 -16.07 15.84
N PRO A 126 -19.25 -17.30 15.78
CA PRO A 126 -19.69 -18.26 14.77
C PRO A 126 -21.19 -18.42 14.98
N HIS A 127 -21.99 -17.99 13.99
CA HIS A 127 -23.36 -18.46 13.94
C HIS A 127 -23.24 -19.99 13.98
N PRO A 128 -23.90 -20.67 14.94
CA PRO A 128 -23.86 -22.12 14.97
C PRO A 128 -24.20 -22.59 13.56
N ALA A 129 -23.38 -23.49 13.01
CA ALA A 129 -23.65 -24.13 11.73
C ALA A 129 -25.16 -24.37 11.64
N PRO A 130 -25.84 -24.03 10.53
CA PRO A 130 -27.25 -24.35 10.41
C PRO A 130 -27.35 -25.82 10.77
N SER A 131 -28.01 -26.10 11.89
CA SER A 131 -28.21 -27.46 12.38
C SER A 131 -28.59 -28.25 11.15
N PRO A 132 -27.92 -29.36 10.79
CA PRO A 132 -28.42 -30.18 9.70
C PRO A 132 -29.88 -30.41 10.05
N THR A 133 -30.79 -29.81 9.28
CA THR A 133 -32.22 -29.92 9.51
C THR A 133 -32.43 -31.41 9.62
N ARG A 134 -32.74 -31.85 10.83
CA ARG A 134 -32.98 -33.25 11.12
C ARG A 134 -34.19 -33.56 10.28
N LEU A 135 -33.96 -34.10 9.08
CA LEU A 135 -35.00 -34.69 8.28
C LEU A 135 -35.56 -35.77 9.17
N GLU A 136 -36.71 -35.47 9.77
CA GLU A 136 -37.46 -36.41 10.55
C GLU A 136 -37.78 -37.57 9.63
N ALA A 137 -37.26 -38.73 10.01
CA ALA A 137 -37.72 -40.00 9.50
C ALA A 137 -39.15 -40.17 10.00
N ASP A 138 -40.12 -40.01 9.10
CA ASP A 138 -41.46 -40.58 9.22
C ASP A 138 -42.00 -40.79 7.79
N ASN A 139 -41.80 -42.00 7.27
CA ASN A 139 -42.87 -42.82 6.68
C ASN A 139 -42.28 -44.16 6.20
N GLU A 140 -42.48 -45.18 7.04
CA GLU A 140 -42.35 -46.56 6.64
C GLU A 140 -43.49 -46.96 5.68
N THR A 141 -43.13 -47.84 4.74
CA THR A 141 -43.97 -48.85 4.09
C THR A 141 -44.87 -48.43 2.92
N LYS A 142 -44.43 -48.77 1.68
CA LYS A 142 -45.00 -49.91 0.92
C LYS A 142 -44.21 -50.18 -0.37
N GLY A 143 -43.70 -51.41 -0.45
CA GLY A 143 -43.77 -52.28 -1.64
C GLY A 143 -42.99 -51.89 -2.91
N GLY A 144 -42.04 -52.73 -3.30
CA GLY A 144 -41.57 -52.75 -4.69
C GLY A 144 -40.21 -53.43 -4.86
N GLN A 145 -40.21 -54.76 -4.96
CA GLN A 145 -39.09 -55.51 -5.53
C GLN A 145 -38.83 -55.02 -6.97
N VAL A 146 -37.57 -54.76 -7.31
CA VAL A 146 -37.04 -55.09 -8.64
C VAL A 146 -35.61 -55.59 -8.46
N GLN A 147 -35.42 -56.88 -8.69
CA GLN A 147 -34.14 -57.50 -8.98
C GLN A 147 -33.73 -57.12 -10.40
N VAL A 148 -32.45 -56.79 -10.63
CA VAL A 148 -31.75 -57.32 -11.80
C VAL A 148 -30.26 -57.44 -11.52
N SER A 149 -29.80 -58.65 -11.80
CA SER A 149 -28.47 -59.23 -11.84
C SER A 149 -27.47 -58.49 -12.72
N GLY A 150 -26.18 -58.59 -12.34
CA GLY A 150 -25.07 -58.32 -13.25
C GLY A 150 -23.71 -58.54 -12.61
N ALA A 151 -23.21 -59.77 -12.69
CA ALA A 151 -21.88 -60.19 -12.27
C ALA A 151 -20.76 -59.61 -13.17
N GLY A 152 -19.56 -59.46 -12.61
CA GLY A 152 -18.36 -59.15 -13.39
C GLY A 152 -17.11 -58.90 -12.54
N ALA A 153 -16.44 -59.97 -12.14
CA ALA A 153 -15.11 -59.96 -11.53
C ALA A 153 -14.03 -59.57 -12.54
N GLY A 154 -12.93 -58.97 -12.08
CA GLY A 154 -11.72 -58.81 -12.90
C GLY A 154 -10.71 -57.81 -12.36
N ALA A 155 -9.80 -58.28 -11.51
CA ALA A 155 -8.57 -57.59 -11.16
C ALA A 155 -7.55 -57.64 -12.32
N SER A 156 -6.74 -56.59 -12.51
CA SER A 156 -5.26 -56.70 -12.62
C SER A 156 -4.56 -55.38 -13.03
N LEU A 157 -3.54 -55.06 -12.23
CA LEU A 157 -2.16 -54.70 -12.63
C LEU A 157 -1.90 -53.49 -13.54
N GLY A 158 -1.57 -52.37 -12.89
CA GLY A 158 -0.28 -51.68 -12.97
C GLY A 158 0.42 -51.45 -14.33
N ALA A 159 0.55 -50.18 -14.69
CA ALA A 159 1.77 -49.64 -15.31
C ALA A 159 1.89 -48.15 -14.96
N GLY A 160 3.01 -47.78 -14.34
CA GLY A 160 3.34 -46.41 -14.01
C GLY A 160 4.05 -45.69 -15.16
N THR A 161 3.79 -44.40 -15.29
CA THR A 161 4.68 -43.34 -15.84
C THR A 161 4.15 -42.02 -15.27
N GLU A 162 4.74 -41.52 -14.18
CA GLU A 162 5.66 -40.38 -14.19
C GLU A 162 5.10 -39.04 -14.74
N LYS A 163 5.08 -38.06 -13.82
CA LYS A 163 5.37 -36.62 -14.01
C LYS A 163 4.29 -35.74 -14.66
N MET A 164 3.65 -34.87 -13.86
CA MET A 164 4.03 -33.45 -13.68
C MET A 164 3.94 -32.63 -14.97
N ALA A 165 2.87 -31.85 -15.13
CA ALA A 165 2.93 -30.41 -15.47
C ALA A 165 1.55 -29.85 -15.88
N ALA A 166 1.34 -28.59 -15.47
CA ALA A 166 0.50 -27.58 -16.11
C ALA A 166 -1.02 -27.65 -15.90
N LEU A 167 -1.40 -27.06 -14.76
CA LEU A 167 -2.54 -26.17 -14.59
C LEU A 167 -2.85 -25.31 -15.83
N GLU A 168 -4.03 -25.55 -16.40
CA GLU A 168 -5.16 -24.62 -16.39
C GLU A 168 -4.93 -23.22 -16.99
N ASN A 169 -5.10 -23.11 -18.31
CA ASN A 169 -5.46 -21.86 -18.98
C ASN A 169 -6.71 -22.07 -19.85
N LYS A 170 -7.89 -22.04 -19.22
CA LYS A 170 -9.15 -21.78 -19.92
C LYS A 170 -10.26 -21.43 -18.92
N ARG A 171 -10.55 -20.14 -18.74
CA ARG A 171 -11.93 -19.61 -18.77
C ARG A 171 -11.94 -18.09 -18.79
N LEU A 172 -12.53 -17.61 -19.87
CA LEU A 172 -13.02 -16.27 -20.14
C LEU A 172 -14.30 -16.00 -19.33
N GLY A 173 -14.61 -14.73 -19.12
CA GLY A 173 -15.92 -14.22 -18.66
C GLY A 173 -15.75 -12.86 -17.97
N SER A 174 -15.73 -11.76 -18.74
CA SER A 174 -16.86 -10.83 -18.96
C SER A 174 -17.21 -9.98 -17.73
N VAL A 175 -17.08 -8.65 -17.87
CA VAL A 175 -17.92 -7.54 -17.35
C VAL A 175 -17.17 -6.27 -17.80
N GLU A 176 -17.52 -5.63 -18.92
CA GLU A 176 -18.58 -4.63 -19.08
C GLU A 176 -18.42 -3.40 -18.14
N ASP A 177 -18.06 -2.29 -18.79
CA ASP A 177 -18.47 -0.90 -18.58
C ASP A 177 -18.24 -0.20 -17.22
N SER A 178 -17.26 0.71 -17.21
CA SER A 178 -17.47 2.03 -16.61
C SER A 178 -16.57 3.09 -17.27
N ASN A 179 -17.16 3.71 -18.28
CA ASN A 179 -17.22 5.16 -18.49
C ASN A 179 -16.30 6.02 -17.58
N ILE A 180 -15.17 6.47 -18.13
CA ILE A 180 -14.34 7.53 -17.53
C ILE A 180 -14.64 8.82 -18.29
N GLU A 181 -15.60 9.60 -17.78
CA GLU A 181 -15.81 10.98 -18.23
C GLU A 181 -14.65 11.87 -17.80
N VAL A 182 -13.94 12.37 -18.81
CA VAL A 182 -12.90 13.39 -18.70
C VAL A 182 -13.56 14.73 -18.35
N ARG A 183 -13.53 15.13 -17.08
CA ARG A 183 -13.90 16.49 -16.68
C ARG A 183 -12.79 17.47 -17.03
N THR A 184 -12.81 17.98 -18.26
CA THR A 184 -12.15 19.24 -18.64
C THR A 184 -12.92 20.42 -18.04
N GLY A 185 -12.19 21.32 -17.39
CA GLY A 185 -12.76 22.54 -16.81
C GLY A 185 -13.35 23.47 -17.87
N GLY A 186 -14.54 23.99 -17.57
CA GLY A 186 -15.20 25.07 -18.30
C GLY A 186 -15.79 26.04 -17.28
N ALA A 187 -15.40 27.30 -17.37
CA ALA A 187 -15.91 28.40 -16.58
C ALA A 187 -17.38 28.68 -16.91
N GLU A 188 -18.24 28.78 -15.90
CA GLU A 188 -19.55 29.41 -16.04
C GLU A 188 -19.62 30.66 -15.17
N VAL A 189 -19.65 31.80 -15.85
CA VAL A 189 -20.04 33.11 -15.35
C VAL A 189 -21.57 33.11 -15.30
N LYS A 190 -22.16 33.15 -14.10
CA LYS A 190 -23.58 33.46 -13.94
C LYS A 190 -23.74 34.94 -13.60
N ALA A 191 -24.19 35.68 -14.60
CA ALA A 191 -24.85 36.96 -14.44
C ALA A 191 -26.28 36.68 -13.92
N GLU A 192 -26.66 37.31 -12.81
CA GLU A 192 -28.06 37.46 -12.44
C GLU A 192 -28.36 38.96 -12.34
N GLN A 193 -29.00 39.45 -13.40
CA GLN A 193 -29.85 40.62 -13.38
C GLN A 193 -31.21 40.17 -12.85
N THR A 194 -31.71 40.77 -11.79
CA THR A 194 -33.15 40.79 -11.51
C THR A 194 -33.56 42.18 -11.06
N GLN A 195 -34.65 42.63 -11.67
CA GLN A 195 -35.17 43.98 -11.73
C GLN A 195 -36.13 44.26 -10.56
N ALA A 196 -36.26 45.56 -10.26
CA ALA A 196 -37.46 46.28 -9.88
C ALA A 196 -38.57 45.57 -9.07
N THR A 197 -38.82 46.06 -7.86
CA THR A 197 -40.18 46.30 -7.35
C THR A 197 -40.13 47.57 -6.49
N LEU A 198 -41.20 48.35 -6.61
CA LEU A 198 -41.43 49.75 -6.20
C LEU A 198 -40.89 50.18 -4.83
#